data_AF-A0A534JEB4-F1
#
_entry.id   AF-A0A534JEB4-F1
#
_cell.length_a   1.000
_cell.length_b   1.000
_cell.length_c   1.000
_cell.angle_alpha   90.00
_cell.angle_beta   90.00
_cell.angle_gamma   90.00
#
_symmetry.space_group_name_H-M   'P 1'
#
loop_
_entity.id
_entity.type
_entity.pdbx_description
1 polymer ?
#
loop_
_entity_poly.entity_id
_entity_poly.type
_entity_poly.pdbx_seq_one_letter_code
_entity_poly.pdbx_strand_id
1 'polypeptide(L)'
;MPATPKTRQKSDLQKVFILDSQGGYVGEFVMDQDCVIEFGDFLAAVPERGLADRQSIFIGEYNTATALHGEKVSLVLIAKGDVQPSEIAWGKAVLTTAEAHFGTPDAGSSAKGPDRAGPDALAKDIETRQAELAGREKAIVDTVEASAKEVEERLRAKDAEHHELRTRLADAEAQRDRLREEKALAEKEVQERLRAKDSEHQELRARLADAEAQRNRTREEAGRLPPPPAPGPDIAAERIRLEADRQDLERRMAELRDRESKLQEKEAAVGAQREAIEKAHRENQALIARIEAGKKGPPEFDVEAAKKDIEHRVKIIQKMAFDLLDREERLRKREEDLRKAESQ
;
A
#
# COMPACT_ATOMS: atom_id res chain seq x y z
N MET A 1 1.51 -36.93 -18.66
CA MET A 1 0.68 -35.85 -18.07
C MET A 1 1.02 -35.77 -16.59
N PRO A 2 1.89 -34.84 -16.14
CA PRO A 2 2.04 -34.62 -14.71
C PRO A 2 0.76 -33.95 -14.18
N ALA A 3 0.22 -34.48 -13.08
CA ALA A 3 -0.97 -33.95 -12.44
C ALA A 3 -0.75 -32.48 -12.06
N THR A 4 -1.70 -31.62 -12.42
CA THR A 4 -1.72 -30.22 -11.99
C THR A 4 -1.76 -30.17 -10.46
N PRO A 5 -0.88 -29.39 -9.81
CA PRO A 5 -0.93 -29.23 -8.37
C PRO A 5 -2.27 -28.55 -8.03
N LYS A 6 -3.10 -29.25 -7.25
CA LYS A 6 -4.32 -28.66 -6.66
C LYS A 6 -3.89 -27.40 -5.92
N THR A 7 -4.36 -26.26 -6.37
CA THR A 7 -4.20 -24.97 -5.70
C THR A 7 -4.63 -25.15 -4.25
N ARG A 8 -3.66 -25.22 -3.33
CA ARG A 8 -3.95 -25.25 -1.90
C ARG A 8 -4.68 -23.95 -1.59
N GLN A 9 -5.93 -24.08 -1.17
CA GLN A 9 -6.74 -22.96 -0.71
C GLN A 9 -5.94 -22.26 0.40
N LYS A 10 -5.74 -20.94 0.25
CA LYS A 10 -5.03 -20.16 1.26
C LYS A 10 -5.82 -20.28 2.56
N SER A 11 -5.14 -20.66 3.64
CA SER A 11 -5.71 -20.56 4.98
C SER A 11 -5.98 -19.09 5.28
N ASP A 12 -7.11 -18.83 5.90
CA ASP A 12 -7.45 -17.50 6.38
C ASP A 12 -7.74 -17.61 7.88
N LEU A 13 -6.79 -17.19 8.70
CA LEU A 13 -6.90 -17.25 10.16
C LEU A 13 -7.90 -16.18 10.63
N GLN A 14 -9.01 -16.63 11.19
CA GLN A 14 -10.14 -15.76 11.53
C GLN A 14 -10.17 -15.37 13.01
N LYS A 15 -9.91 -16.33 13.90
CA LYS A 15 -10.05 -16.14 15.35
C LYS A 15 -9.12 -17.06 16.12
N VAL A 16 -8.71 -16.67 17.32
CA VAL A 16 -7.95 -17.53 18.24
C VAL A 16 -8.62 -17.55 19.60
N PHE A 17 -8.98 -18.73 20.10
CA PHE A 17 -9.41 -18.87 21.49
C PHE A 17 -8.20 -19.13 22.38
N ILE A 18 -8.21 -18.50 23.56
CA ILE A 18 -7.18 -18.63 24.58
C ILE A 18 -7.79 -19.39 25.74
N LEU A 19 -7.17 -20.52 26.08
CA LEU A 19 -7.61 -21.42 27.14
C LEU A 19 -6.57 -21.47 28.26
N ASP A 20 -7.03 -21.62 29.49
CA ASP A 20 -6.15 -21.87 30.64
C ASP A 20 -5.60 -23.31 30.62
N SER A 21 -4.78 -23.64 31.62
CA SER A 21 -4.18 -24.97 31.78
C SER A 21 -5.19 -26.09 32.03
N GLN A 22 -6.44 -25.76 32.37
CA GLN A 22 -7.54 -26.71 32.56
C GLN A 22 -8.48 -26.79 31.34
N GLY A 23 -8.21 -26.05 30.28
CA GLY A 23 -9.07 -25.95 29.09
C GLY A 23 -10.26 -25.01 29.26
N GLY A 24 -10.27 -24.21 30.33
CA GLY A 24 -11.24 -23.14 30.58
C GLY A 24 -11.01 -21.95 29.67
N TYR A 25 -12.09 -21.33 29.21
CA TYR A 25 -12.03 -20.16 28.33
C TYR A 25 -11.52 -18.92 29.08
N VAL A 26 -10.40 -18.36 28.61
CA VAL A 26 -9.79 -17.15 29.18
C VAL A 26 -10.13 -15.93 28.33
N GLY A 27 -10.21 -16.10 27.01
CA GLY A 27 -10.56 -15.02 26.09
C GLY A 27 -10.39 -15.41 24.64
N GLU A 28 -10.63 -14.45 23.75
CA GLU A 28 -10.47 -14.63 22.31
C GLU A 28 -9.74 -13.46 21.68
N PHE A 29 -9.01 -13.75 20.61
CA PHE A 29 -8.38 -12.77 19.74
C PHE A 29 -9.02 -12.89 18.36
N VAL A 30 -9.83 -11.89 17.99
CA VAL A 30 -10.58 -11.87 16.74
C VAL A 30 -9.72 -11.15 15.68
N MET A 31 -9.32 -11.87 14.63
CA MET A 31 -8.58 -11.29 13.49
C MET A 31 -9.53 -10.83 12.39
N ASP A 32 -10.60 -11.59 12.16
CA ASP A 32 -11.67 -11.31 11.24
C ASP A 32 -12.98 -11.10 12.00
N GLN A 33 -13.54 -9.88 11.93
CA GLN A 33 -14.77 -9.50 12.63
C GLN A 33 -16.01 -10.21 12.08
N ASP A 34 -15.93 -10.77 10.86
CA ASP A 34 -17.01 -11.55 10.25
C ASP A 34 -17.03 -13.01 10.74
N CYS A 35 -16.10 -13.40 11.62
CA CYS A 35 -16.04 -14.74 12.19
C CYS A 35 -17.12 -14.97 13.26
N VAL A 36 -18.19 -15.65 12.86
CA VAL A 36 -19.35 -16.00 13.70
C VAL A 36 -19.13 -17.19 14.65
N ILE A 37 -17.97 -17.85 14.62
CA ILE A 37 -17.71 -19.03 15.47
C ILE A 37 -17.53 -18.57 16.92
N GLU A 38 -18.37 -19.08 17.82
CA GLU A 38 -18.25 -18.85 19.25
C GLU A 38 -17.53 -20.01 19.94
N PHE A 39 -17.04 -19.79 21.16
CA PHE A 39 -16.38 -20.84 21.94
C PHE A 39 -17.32 -22.03 22.22
N GLY A 40 -18.63 -21.78 22.33
CA GLY A 40 -19.64 -22.84 22.47
C GLY A 40 -19.70 -23.77 21.26
N ASP A 41 -19.56 -23.25 20.04
CA ASP A 41 -19.54 -24.04 18.81
C ASP A 41 -18.31 -24.93 18.73
N PHE A 42 -17.16 -24.41 19.18
CA PHE A 42 -15.94 -25.18 19.34
C PHE A 42 -16.14 -26.32 20.34
N LEU A 43 -16.64 -26.04 21.54
CA LEU A 43 -16.86 -27.07 22.56
C LEU A 43 -17.83 -28.16 22.08
N ALA A 44 -18.85 -27.82 21.29
CA ALA A 44 -19.78 -28.78 20.72
C ALA A 44 -19.13 -29.70 19.67
N ALA A 45 -18.10 -29.22 18.97
CA ALA A 45 -17.37 -29.97 17.95
C ALA A 45 -16.17 -30.76 18.52
N VAL A 46 -15.73 -30.46 19.75
CA VAL A 46 -14.59 -31.12 20.39
C VAL A 46 -14.98 -32.54 20.83
N PRO A 47 -14.18 -33.58 20.50
CA PRO A 47 -14.41 -34.93 21.00
C PRO A 47 -14.32 -35.00 22.52
N GLU A 48 -15.03 -35.91 23.18
CA GLU A 48 -14.99 -36.09 24.65
C GLU A 48 -13.57 -36.35 25.20
N ARG A 49 -12.65 -36.83 24.36
CA ARG A 49 -11.24 -37.05 24.71
C ARG A 49 -10.38 -35.79 24.63
N GLY A 50 -10.94 -34.66 24.21
CA GLY A 50 -10.21 -33.44 23.88
C GLY A 50 -9.52 -33.50 22.51
N LEU A 51 -8.81 -32.42 22.18
CA LEU A 51 -7.92 -32.30 21.03
C LEU A 51 -6.48 -32.51 21.49
N ALA A 52 -5.66 -33.18 20.68
CA ALA A 52 -4.21 -33.25 20.88
C ALA A 52 -3.49 -32.04 20.26
N ASP A 53 -2.21 -31.84 20.60
CA ASP A 53 -1.40 -30.75 20.02
C ASP A 53 -1.35 -30.88 18.49
N ARG A 54 -1.64 -29.78 17.79
CA ARG A 54 -1.74 -29.67 16.32
C ARG A 54 -2.84 -30.51 15.69
N GLN A 55 -3.78 -31.03 16.48
CA GLN A 55 -4.94 -31.69 15.93
C GLN A 55 -5.96 -30.64 15.47
N SER A 56 -6.49 -30.84 14.27
CA SER A 56 -7.53 -30.00 13.68
C SER A 56 -8.86 -30.74 13.65
N ILE A 57 -9.94 -30.02 13.97
CA ILE A 57 -11.32 -30.45 13.75
C ILE A 57 -12.03 -29.45 12.86
N PHE A 58 -13.09 -29.88 12.19
CA PHE A 58 -13.94 -28.99 11.41
C PHE A 58 -15.11 -28.50 12.27
N ILE A 59 -15.39 -27.20 12.19
CA ILE A 59 -16.55 -26.57 12.84
C ILE A 59 -17.42 -25.95 11.74
N GLY A 60 -18.65 -26.44 11.65
CA GLY A 60 -19.57 -26.06 10.58
C GLY A 60 -19.10 -26.51 9.21
N GLU A 61 -19.41 -25.73 8.17
CA GLU A 61 -19.19 -26.15 6.79
C GLU A 61 -17.82 -25.72 6.21
N TYR A 62 -17.10 -24.79 6.85
CA TYR A 62 -15.94 -24.15 6.21
C TYR A 62 -14.75 -23.77 7.12
N ASN A 63 -14.82 -24.00 8.43
CA ASN A 63 -13.76 -23.59 9.37
C ASN A 63 -13.07 -24.78 10.05
N THR A 64 -11.75 -24.73 10.19
CA THR A 64 -10.95 -25.65 11.00
C THR A 64 -10.58 -25.00 12.32
N ALA A 65 -10.61 -25.78 13.40
CA ALA A 65 -10.09 -25.41 14.71
C ALA A 65 -8.88 -26.30 15.04
N THR A 66 -7.71 -25.70 15.15
CA THR A 66 -6.46 -26.38 15.46
C THR A 66 -5.99 -26.03 16.87
N ALA A 67 -5.88 -27.04 17.73
CA ALA A 67 -5.36 -26.84 19.09
C ALA A 67 -3.83 -26.77 19.10
N LEU A 68 -3.29 -25.82 19.86
CA LEU A 68 -1.88 -25.68 20.18
C LEU A 68 -1.73 -25.65 21.70
N HIS A 69 -1.12 -26.67 22.27
CA HIS A 69 -0.99 -26.78 23.73
C HIS A 69 0.34 -26.21 24.22
N GLY A 70 0.26 -25.40 25.27
CA GLY A 70 1.39 -24.94 26.07
C GLY A 70 1.38 -25.55 27.47
N GLU A 71 2.35 -25.16 28.29
CA GLU A 71 2.46 -25.59 29.68
C GLU A 71 1.40 -24.91 30.58
N LYS A 72 1.10 -23.64 30.33
CA LYS A 72 0.19 -22.84 31.19
C LYS A 72 -1.08 -22.38 30.47
N VAL A 73 -0.99 -22.22 29.15
CA VAL A 73 -2.06 -21.71 28.30
C VAL A 73 -2.16 -22.63 27.10
N SER A 74 -3.35 -22.76 26.51
CA SER A 74 -3.53 -23.40 25.21
C SER A 74 -4.20 -22.42 24.25
N LEU A 75 -3.86 -22.50 22.97
CA LEU A 75 -4.45 -21.68 21.92
C LEU A 75 -5.23 -22.57 20.96
N VAL A 76 -6.40 -22.11 20.51
CA VAL A 76 -7.17 -22.77 19.45
C VAL A 76 -7.30 -21.83 18.28
N LEU A 77 -6.66 -22.18 17.16
CA LEU A 77 -6.66 -21.40 15.94
C LEU A 77 -7.90 -21.75 15.11
N ILE A 78 -8.77 -20.79 14.83
CA ILE A 78 -9.93 -20.92 13.95
C ILE A 78 -9.57 -20.32 12.59
N ALA A 79 -9.51 -21.16 11.56
CA ALA A 79 -9.17 -20.74 10.22
C ALA A 79 -10.15 -21.26 9.17
N LYS A 80 -10.33 -20.51 8.09
CA LYS A 80 -11.05 -20.99 6.91
C LYS A 80 -10.08 -21.80 6.05
N GLY A 81 -10.27 -23.11 5.98
CA GLY A 81 -9.35 -24.05 5.32
C GLY A 81 -8.28 -24.62 6.24
N ASP A 82 -7.29 -25.33 5.68
CA ASP A 82 -6.26 -26.03 6.44
C ASP A 82 -5.18 -25.06 6.95
N VAL A 83 -5.03 -24.97 8.29
CA VAL A 83 -4.01 -24.16 8.95
C VAL A 83 -2.63 -24.48 8.39
N GLN A 84 -1.92 -23.45 7.93
CA GLN A 84 -0.60 -23.60 7.31
C GLN A 84 0.52 -23.68 8.37
N PRO A 85 1.68 -24.27 8.05
CA PRO A 85 2.82 -24.36 8.96
C PRO A 85 3.30 -23.00 9.51
N SER A 86 3.16 -21.93 8.73
CA SER A 86 3.49 -20.56 9.17
C SER A 86 2.58 -20.05 10.28
N GLU A 87 1.29 -20.38 10.24
CA GLU A 87 0.31 -19.99 11.26
C GLU A 87 0.53 -20.78 12.54
N ILE A 88 0.89 -22.07 12.43
CA ILE A 88 1.31 -22.89 13.57
C ILE A 88 2.57 -22.32 14.22
N ALA A 89 3.56 -21.91 13.41
CA ALA A 89 4.79 -21.30 13.91
C ALA A 89 4.52 -19.98 14.62
N TRP A 90 3.65 -19.14 14.05
CA TRP A 90 3.17 -17.92 14.70
C TRP A 90 2.46 -18.22 16.03
N GLY A 91 1.50 -19.15 16.04
CA GLY A 91 0.75 -19.52 17.24
C GLY A 91 1.67 -20.03 18.35
N LYS A 92 2.69 -20.84 18.02
CA LYS A 92 3.70 -21.29 18.99
C LYS A 92 4.56 -20.14 19.51
N ALA A 93 4.95 -19.18 18.66
CA ALA A 93 5.69 -18.00 19.11
C ALA A 93 4.87 -17.13 20.07
N VAL A 94 3.58 -16.94 19.77
CA VAL A 94 2.63 -16.23 20.66
C VAL A 94 2.51 -16.96 21.99
N LEU A 95 2.34 -18.29 21.97
CA LEU A 95 2.26 -19.12 23.17
C LEU A 95 3.51 -18.97 24.05
N THR A 96 4.71 -19.14 23.47
CA THR A 96 5.98 -18.99 24.20
C THR A 96 6.13 -17.58 24.80
N THR A 97 5.71 -16.55 24.06
CA THR A 97 5.75 -15.18 24.57
C THR A 97 4.74 -14.97 25.69
N ALA A 98 3.51 -15.45 25.56
CA ALA A 98 2.49 -15.36 26.59
C ALA A 98 2.93 -16.06 27.88
N GLU A 99 3.48 -17.28 27.78
CA GLU A 99 3.94 -18.06 28.93
C GLU A 99 5.12 -17.41 29.67
N ALA A 100 6.00 -16.70 28.95
CA ALA A 100 7.05 -15.90 29.56
C ALA A 100 6.50 -14.76 30.42
N HIS A 101 5.36 -14.17 30.02
CA HIS A 101 4.70 -13.09 30.79
C HIS A 101 3.90 -13.64 31.99
N PHE A 102 3.44 -14.90 31.94
CA PHE A 102 2.80 -15.60 33.06
C PHE A 102 3.82 -16.24 34.03
N GLY A 103 5.11 -15.96 33.90
CA GLY A 103 6.20 -16.55 34.68
C GLY A 103 6.83 -15.61 35.70
N THR A 104 6.13 -15.32 36.81
CA THR A 104 6.59 -15.03 38.21
C THR A 104 5.47 -14.28 38.94
N PRO A 105 5.03 -14.70 40.16
CA PRO A 105 5.87 -15.10 41.29
C PRO A 105 5.58 -16.53 41.83
N ASP A 106 6.53 -17.02 42.63
CA ASP A 106 6.46 -18.26 43.40
C ASP A 106 5.12 -18.41 44.16
N ALA A 107 4.26 -19.30 43.66
CA ALA A 107 3.20 -19.92 44.44
C ALA A 107 3.82 -21.00 45.35
N GLY A 108 4.64 -20.54 46.30
CA GLY A 108 5.34 -21.33 47.28
C GLY A 108 5.18 -20.77 48.69
N SER A 109 4.02 -20.20 49.02
CA SER A 109 3.63 -19.94 50.41
C SER A 109 2.26 -20.54 50.64
N SER A 110 2.26 -21.79 51.11
CA SER A 110 1.10 -22.39 51.73
C SER A 110 0.77 -21.54 52.97
N ALA A 111 -0.29 -20.75 52.85
CA ALA A 111 -0.88 -20.01 53.95
C ALA A 111 -1.24 -20.99 55.07
N LYS A 112 -0.43 -21.03 56.13
CA LYS A 112 -0.90 -21.49 57.43
C LYS A 112 -1.97 -20.52 57.92
N GLY A 113 -3.07 -21.09 58.41
CA GLY A 113 -4.24 -20.37 58.91
C GLY A 113 -3.92 -19.35 60.03
N PRO A 114 -4.95 -18.58 60.46
CA PRO A 114 -4.78 -17.33 61.18
C PRO A 114 -4.39 -17.56 62.64
N ASP A 115 -3.10 -17.79 62.90
CA ASP A 115 -2.55 -17.70 64.25
C ASP A 115 -2.00 -16.29 64.48
N ARG A 116 -2.77 -15.54 65.28
CA ARG A 116 -2.46 -14.29 65.99
C ARG A 116 -1.03 -13.76 65.77
N ALA A 117 -0.84 -13.02 64.68
CA ALA A 117 0.30 -12.12 64.57
C ALA A 117 0.11 -10.99 65.62
N GLY A 118 1.04 -10.88 66.57
CA GLY A 118 1.04 -9.78 67.53
C GLY A 118 1.16 -8.42 66.82
N PRO A 119 0.78 -7.31 67.48
CA PRO A 119 0.77 -5.97 66.87
C PRO A 119 2.11 -5.56 66.24
N ASP A 120 3.24 -6.04 66.78
CA ASP A 120 4.58 -5.78 66.24
C ASP A 120 4.87 -6.48 64.90
N ALA A 121 4.28 -7.65 64.65
CA ALA A 121 4.43 -8.37 63.39
C ALA A 121 3.59 -7.71 62.28
N LEU A 122 2.39 -7.23 62.62
CA LEU A 122 1.55 -6.44 61.72
C LEU A 122 2.19 -5.07 61.40
N ALA A 123 2.82 -4.42 62.38
CA ALA A 123 3.53 -3.15 62.16
C ALA A 123 4.69 -3.32 61.15
N LYS A 124 5.48 -4.39 61.28
CA LYS A 124 6.56 -4.69 60.32
C LYS A 124 6.05 -5.06 58.94
N ASP A 125 4.95 -5.81 58.84
CA ASP A 125 4.33 -6.14 57.54
C ASP A 125 3.77 -4.88 56.85
N ILE A 126 3.17 -3.97 57.60
CA ILE A 126 2.71 -2.66 57.08
C ILE A 126 3.90 -1.82 56.60
N GLU A 127 4.99 -1.74 57.36
CA GLU A 127 6.19 -0.99 56.98
C GLU A 127 6.84 -1.56 55.71
N THR A 128 6.89 -2.89 55.58
CA THR A 128 7.39 -3.59 54.39
C THR A 128 6.52 -3.30 53.18
N ARG A 129 5.20 -3.37 53.33
CA ARG A 129 4.25 -3.03 52.25
C ARG A 129 4.30 -1.56 51.87
N GLN A 130 4.50 -0.65 52.82
CA GLN A 130 4.67 0.78 52.52
C GLN A 130 5.95 1.02 51.71
N ALA A 131 7.05 0.35 52.04
CA ALA A 131 8.28 0.43 51.26
C ALA A 131 8.12 -0.15 49.84
N GLU A 132 7.41 -1.28 49.70
CA GLU A 132 7.10 -1.87 48.39
C GLU A 132 6.18 -0.97 47.55
N LEU A 133 5.15 -0.37 48.16
CA LEU A 133 4.25 0.57 47.48
C LEU A 133 4.99 1.83 47.05
N ALA A 134 5.82 2.42 47.91
CA ALA A 134 6.66 3.56 47.53
C ALA A 134 7.63 3.22 46.39
N GLY A 135 8.19 2.00 46.38
CA GLY A 135 9.02 1.50 45.29
C GLY A 135 8.24 1.35 43.98
N ARG A 136 7.01 0.82 44.05
CA ARG A 136 6.12 0.68 42.89
C ARG A 136 5.65 2.02 42.35
N GLU A 137 5.28 2.96 43.22
CA GLU A 137 4.88 4.32 42.85
C GLU A 137 6.02 5.03 42.13
N LYS A 138 7.25 4.93 42.65
CA LYS A 138 8.43 5.49 42.00
C LYS A 138 8.69 4.85 40.63
N ALA A 139 8.61 3.53 40.52
CA ALA A 139 8.78 2.83 39.24
C ALA A 139 7.71 3.27 38.21
N ILE A 140 6.46 3.45 38.65
CA ILE A 140 5.38 3.95 37.78
C ILE A 140 5.70 5.36 37.30
N VAL A 141 6.11 6.27 38.19
CA VAL A 141 6.51 7.64 37.82
C VAL A 141 7.64 7.62 36.79
N ASP A 142 8.70 6.84 37.04
CA ASP A 142 9.85 6.73 36.12
C ASP A 142 9.41 6.19 34.74
N THR A 143 8.53 5.19 34.70
CA THR A 143 8.00 4.65 33.42
C THR A 143 7.10 5.65 32.69
N VAL A 144 6.28 6.41 33.41
CA VAL A 144 5.42 7.44 32.82
C VAL A 144 6.29 8.56 32.24
N GLU A 145 7.30 9.03 32.97
CA GLU A 145 8.23 10.04 32.46
C GLU A 145 9.03 9.56 31.24
N ALA A 146 9.47 8.30 31.24
CA ALA A 146 10.14 7.70 30.09
C ALA A 146 9.21 7.62 28.87
N SER A 147 7.96 7.17 29.07
CA SER A 147 6.97 7.09 28.00
C SER A 147 6.58 8.47 27.46
N ALA A 148 6.49 9.50 28.32
CA ALA A 148 6.21 10.87 27.91
C ALA A 148 7.32 11.43 27.02
N LYS A 149 8.60 11.20 27.39
CA LYS A 149 9.75 11.60 26.56
C LYS A 149 9.75 10.89 25.22
N GLU A 150 9.48 9.59 25.19
CA GLU A 150 9.39 8.82 23.94
C GLU A 150 8.27 9.34 23.02
N VAL A 151 7.11 9.69 23.58
CA VAL A 151 5.99 10.28 22.82
C VAL A 151 6.36 11.65 22.28
N GLU A 152 7.01 12.51 23.07
CA GLU A 152 7.46 13.82 22.61
C GLU A 152 8.48 13.72 21.47
N GLU A 153 9.44 12.80 21.56
CA GLU A 153 10.43 12.56 20.51
C GLU A 153 9.75 12.06 19.22
N ARG A 154 8.78 11.15 19.34
CA ARG A 154 7.98 10.68 18.20
C ARG A 154 7.17 11.81 17.55
N LEU A 155 6.56 12.69 18.34
CA LEU A 155 5.83 13.84 17.81
C LEU A 155 6.78 14.81 17.10
N ARG A 156 7.93 15.13 17.68
CA ARG A 156 8.96 15.97 17.03
C ARG A 156 9.46 15.36 15.72
N ALA A 157 9.67 14.05 15.67
CA ALA A 157 10.07 13.36 14.45
C ALA A 157 8.97 13.45 13.38
N LYS A 158 7.70 13.27 13.76
CA LYS A 158 6.56 13.40 12.83
C LYS A 158 6.40 14.83 12.32
N ASP A 159 6.59 15.83 13.15
CA ASP A 159 6.55 17.23 12.73
C ASP A 159 7.67 17.57 11.74
N ALA A 160 8.88 17.03 11.97
CA ALA A 160 10.00 17.17 11.04
C ALA A 160 9.71 16.49 9.68
N GLU A 161 9.21 15.26 9.69
CA GLU A 161 8.78 14.54 8.47
C GLU A 161 7.70 15.33 7.71
N HIS A 162 6.69 15.85 8.42
CA HIS A 162 5.61 16.61 7.82
C HIS A 162 6.10 17.94 7.23
N HIS A 163 7.05 18.61 7.89
CA HIS A 163 7.68 19.80 7.36
C HIS A 163 8.49 19.49 6.09
N GLU A 164 9.28 18.40 6.10
CA GLU A 164 10.04 17.96 4.93
C GLU A 164 9.13 17.62 3.74
N LEU A 165 8.02 16.91 3.99
CA LEU A 165 7.03 16.59 2.96
C LEU A 165 6.35 17.83 2.40
N ARG A 166 6.03 18.82 3.24
CA ARG A 166 5.46 20.10 2.78
C ARG A 166 6.44 20.86 1.89
N THR A 167 7.71 20.92 2.25
CA THR A 167 8.75 21.56 1.42
C THR A 167 8.91 20.83 0.09
N ARG A 168 8.99 19.50 0.10
CA ARG A 168 9.05 18.69 -1.14
C ARG A 168 7.84 18.89 -2.04
N LEU A 169 6.64 19.01 -1.46
CA LEU A 169 5.42 19.28 -2.23
C LEU A 169 5.48 20.65 -2.89
N ALA A 170 5.89 21.69 -2.16
CA ALA A 170 6.04 23.03 -2.70
C ALA A 170 7.07 23.08 -3.84
N ASP A 171 8.20 22.39 -3.69
CA ASP A 171 9.22 22.29 -4.73
C ASP A 171 8.70 21.55 -5.98
N ALA A 172 7.96 20.45 -5.78
CA ALA A 172 7.36 19.70 -6.88
C ALA A 172 6.29 20.51 -7.63
N GLU A 173 5.49 21.30 -6.90
CA GLU A 173 4.53 22.22 -7.50
C GLU A 173 5.22 23.32 -8.32
N ALA A 174 6.28 23.92 -7.77
CA ALA A 174 7.09 24.91 -8.49
C ALA A 174 7.74 24.32 -9.76
N GLN A 175 8.24 23.09 -9.70
CA GLN A 175 8.77 22.40 -10.88
C GLN A 175 7.69 22.14 -11.94
N ARG A 176 6.52 21.69 -11.53
CA ARG A 176 5.39 21.47 -12.44
C ARG A 176 4.98 22.76 -13.14
N ASP A 177 4.94 23.87 -12.42
CA ASP A 177 4.53 25.15 -12.99
C ASP A 177 5.59 25.68 -13.96
N ARG A 178 6.89 25.52 -13.67
CA ARG A 178 7.97 25.80 -14.65
C ARG A 178 7.84 24.96 -15.92
N LEU A 179 7.59 23.65 -15.79
CA LEU A 179 7.40 22.78 -16.95
C LEU A 179 6.17 23.15 -17.78
N ARG A 180 5.09 23.62 -17.13
CA ARG A 180 3.91 24.13 -17.83
C ARG A 180 4.21 25.40 -18.60
N GLU A 181 4.98 26.32 -18.02
CA GLU A 181 5.40 27.55 -18.69
C GLU A 181 6.32 27.24 -19.89
N GLU A 182 7.32 26.38 -19.71
CA GLU A 182 8.20 25.92 -20.79
C GLU A 182 7.41 25.26 -21.93
N LYS A 183 6.46 24.38 -21.60
CA LYS A 183 5.59 23.76 -22.58
C LYS A 183 4.74 24.78 -23.32
N ALA A 184 4.16 25.74 -22.63
CA ALA A 184 3.35 26.79 -23.24
C ALA A 184 4.19 27.70 -24.18
N LEU A 185 5.44 27.97 -23.83
CA LEU A 185 6.39 28.69 -24.69
C LEU A 185 6.75 27.87 -25.93
N ALA A 186 7.05 26.59 -25.77
CA ALA A 186 7.36 25.69 -26.88
C ALA A 186 6.16 25.53 -27.84
N GLU A 187 4.94 25.42 -27.31
CA GLU A 187 3.71 25.37 -28.13
C GLU A 187 3.50 26.66 -28.93
N LYS A 188 3.75 27.82 -28.32
CA LYS A 188 3.70 29.11 -29.03
C LYS A 188 4.74 29.20 -30.14
N GLU A 189 5.98 28.81 -29.86
CA GLU A 189 7.06 28.80 -30.86
C GLU A 189 6.72 27.88 -32.06
N VAL A 190 6.20 26.69 -31.79
CA VAL A 190 5.75 25.76 -32.86
C VAL A 190 4.62 26.39 -33.66
N GLN A 191 3.64 27.02 -33.01
CA GLN A 191 2.53 27.67 -33.69
C GLN A 191 2.98 28.83 -34.58
N GLU A 192 3.94 29.64 -34.11
CA GLU A 192 4.54 30.72 -34.91
C GLU A 192 5.30 30.18 -36.12
N ARG A 193 6.08 29.10 -35.94
CA ARG A 193 6.79 28.44 -37.06
C ARG A 193 5.84 27.84 -38.09
N LEU A 194 4.71 27.29 -37.67
CA LEU A 194 3.68 26.78 -38.59
C LEU A 194 3.07 27.93 -39.39
N ARG A 195 2.69 29.04 -38.73
CA ARG A 195 2.18 30.23 -39.42
C ARG A 195 3.17 30.80 -40.42
N ALA A 196 4.46 30.86 -40.06
CA ALA A 196 5.51 31.32 -40.96
C ALA A 196 5.64 30.42 -42.20
N LYS A 197 5.64 29.10 -42.01
CA LYS A 197 5.64 28.15 -43.12
C LYS A 197 4.40 28.26 -44.01
N ASP A 198 3.23 28.46 -43.41
CA ASP A 198 1.99 28.65 -44.17
C ASP A 198 2.05 29.92 -45.01
N SER A 199 2.58 31.03 -44.48
CA SER A 199 2.81 32.25 -45.27
C SER A 199 3.82 32.04 -46.40
N GLU A 200 4.94 31.36 -46.14
CA GLU A 200 5.93 31.03 -47.17
C GLU A 200 5.31 30.16 -48.29
N HIS A 201 4.51 29.16 -47.92
CA HIS A 201 3.81 28.31 -48.88
C HIS A 201 2.80 29.11 -49.72
N GLN A 202 2.08 30.05 -49.12
CA GLN A 202 1.16 30.93 -49.85
C GLN A 202 1.91 31.84 -50.83
N GLU A 203 3.03 32.43 -50.42
CA GLU A 203 3.87 33.25 -51.29
C GLU A 203 4.44 32.44 -52.47
N LEU A 204 4.93 31.23 -52.21
CA LEU A 204 5.43 30.35 -53.27
C LEU A 204 4.32 29.94 -54.25
N ARG A 205 3.11 29.66 -53.76
CA ARG A 205 1.95 29.38 -54.62
C ARG A 205 1.58 30.57 -55.48
N ALA A 206 1.57 31.78 -54.91
CA ALA A 206 1.32 33.01 -55.67
C ALA A 206 2.36 33.21 -56.77
N ARG A 207 3.66 33.06 -56.45
CA ARG A 207 4.76 33.17 -57.44
C ARG A 207 4.65 32.12 -58.54
N LEU A 208 4.26 30.89 -58.22
CA LEU A 208 4.07 29.85 -59.22
C LEU A 208 2.91 30.19 -60.16
N ALA A 209 1.79 30.66 -59.61
CA ALA A 209 0.64 31.10 -60.40
C ALA A 209 0.99 32.28 -61.33
N ASP A 210 1.74 33.26 -60.82
CA ASP A 210 2.23 34.39 -61.63
C ASP A 210 3.17 33.94 -62.76
N ALA A 211 4.10 33.02 -62.46
CA ALA A 211 5.01 32.46 -63.44
C ALA A 211 4.27 31.63 -64.52
N GLU A 212 3.26 30.85 -64.14
CA GLU A 212 2.40 30.13 -65.09
C GLU A 212 1.58 31.08 -65.96
N ALA A 213 1.01 32.14 -65.37
CA ALA A 213 0.28 33.17 -66.11
C ALA A 213 1.21 33.90 -67.10
N GLN A 214 2.44 34.21 -66.69
CA GLN A 214 3.45 34.80 -67.58
C GLN A 214 3.81 33.84 -68.71
N ARG A 215 4.06 32.56 -68.42
CA ARG A 215 4.35 31.54 -69.44
C ARG A 215 3.21 31.40 -70.43
N ASN A 216 1.96 31.41 -69.98
CA ASN A 216 0.79 31.34 -70.85
C ASN A 216 0.70 32.57 -71.77
N ARG A 217 0.93 33.78 -71.24
CA ARG A 217 1.02 35.00 -72.07
C ARG A 217 2.13 34.91 -73.12
N THR A 218 3.35 34.52 -72.72
CA THR A 218 4.47 34.35 -73.65
C THR A 218 4.18 33.27 -74.71
N ARG A 219 3.48 32.20 -74.35
CA ARG A 219 3.05 31.16 -75.30
C ARG A 219 2.00 31.68 -76.28
N GLU A 220 1.03 32.48 -75.83
CA GLU A 220 0.04 33.13 -76.68
C GLU A 220 0.70 34.15 -77.63
N GLU A 221 1.66 34.93 -77.15
CA GLU A 221 2.48 35.84 -77.95
C GLU A 221 3.32 35.08 -78.98
N ALA A 222 3.98 33.98 -78.59
CA ALA A 222 4.72 33.10 -79.48
C ALA A 222 3.84 32.43 -80.54
N GLY A 223 2.59 32.10 -80.22
CA GLY A 223 1.61 31.56 -81.17
C GLY A 223 1.13 32.57 -82.21
N ARG A 224 1.37 33.89 -82.00
CA ARG A 224 1.06 34.96 -82.94
C ARG A 224 2.26 35.37 -83.82
N LEU A 225 3.45 34.85 -83.54
CA LEU A 225 4.64 35.05 -84.36
C LEU A 225 4.65 34.06 -85.54
N PRO A 226 5.07 34.48 -86.75
CA PRO A 226 5.22 33.57 -87.89
C PRO A 226 6.25 32.47 -87.57
N PRO A 227 6.09 31.26 -88.13
CA PRO A 227 6.96 30.13 -87.81
C PRO A 227 8.43 30.50 -88.08
N PRO A 228 9.36 30.16 -87.18
CA PRO A 228 10.77 30.40 -87.41
C PRO A 228 11.21 29.66 -88.68
N PRO A 229 12.11 30.26 -89.48
CA PRO A 229 12.67 29.58 -90.64
C PRO A 229 13.29 28.24 -90.19
N ALA A 230 13.08 27.21 -91.02
CA ALA A 230 13.52 25.85 -90.77
C ALA A 230 14.98 25.81 -90.29
N PRO A 231 15.30 25.03 -89.24
CA PRO A 231 16.63 24.98 -88.69
C PRO A 231 17.61 24.48 -89.77
N GLY A 232 18.62 25.31 -90.06
CA GLY A 232 19.75 24.92 -90.88
C GLY A 232 20.61 23.86 -90.17
N PRO A 233 21.55 23.22 -90.89
CA PRO A 233 22.25 22.05 -90.38
C PRO A 233 23.33 22.47 -89.38
N ASP A 234 23.02 22.38 -88.08
CA ASP A 234 24.02 22.31 -87.02
C ASP A 234 23.71 21.19 -86.01
N ILE A 235 23.47 19.99 -86.57
CA ILE A 235 23.17 18.74 -85.85
C ILE A 235 24.32 18.37 -84.90
N ALA A 236 25.54 18.82 -85.18
CA ALA A 236 26.71 18.58 -84.34
C ALA A 236 26.64 19.38 -83.02
N ALA A 237 26.32 20.68 -83.10
CA ALA A 237 26.15 21.50 -81.90
C ALA A 237 24.94 21.05 -81.05
N GLU A 238 23.85 20.62 -81.68
CA GLU A 238 22.69 20.06 -80.96
C GLU A 238 23.02 18.74 -80.25
N ARG A 239 23.79 17.84 -80.86
CA ARG A 239 24.23 16.60 -80.21
C ARG A 239 25.09 16.87 -78.98
N ILE A 240 26.02 17.82 -79.06
CA ILE A 240 26.86 18.22 -77.92
C ILE A 240 26.00 18.77 -76.79
N ARG A 241 24.98 19.58 -77.10
CA ARG A 241 24.03 20.11 -76.10
C ARG A 241 23.20 18.99 -75.47
N LEU A 242 22.67 18.06 -76.26
CA LEU A 242 21.89 16.93 -75.75
C LEU A 242 22.71 15.98 -74.88
N GLU A 243 23.99 15.76 -75.21
CA GLU A 243 24.91 14.99 -74.37
C GLU A 243 25.22 15.70 -73.05
N ALA A 244 25.41 17.03 -73.07
CA ALA A 244 25.58 17.82 -71.86
C ALA A 244 24.34 17.80 -70.96
N ASP A 245 23.14 17.95 -71.54
CA ASP A 245 21.87 17.88 -70.82
C ASP A 245 21.64 16.49 -70.22
N ARG A 246 22.00 15.43 -70.96
CA ARG A 246 21.94 14.06 -70.46
C ARG A 246 22.86 13.86 -69.25
N GLN A 247 24.10 14.35 -69.31
CA GLN A 247 25.04 14.27 -68.19
C GLN A 247 24.55 15.06 -66.97
N ASP A 248 23.93 16.22 -67.17
CA ASP A 248 23.36 17.01 -66.08
C ASP A 248 22.16 16.29 -65.42
N LEU A 249 21.29 15.67 -66.23
CA LEU A 249 20.19 14.85 -65.74
C LEU A 249 20.68 13.62 -64.96
N GLU A 250 21.71 12.94 -65.46
CA GLU A 250 22.33 11.80 -64.76
C GLU A 250 22.91 12.22 -63.40
N ARG A 251 23.56 13.39 -63.32
CA ARG A 251 24.04 13.96 -62.05
C ARG A 251 22.90 14.28 -61.09
N ARG A 252 21.84 14.95 -61.56
CA ARG A 252 20.67 15.28 -60.74
C ARG A 252 19.96 14.02 -60.22
N MET A 253 19.87 12.98 -61.03
CA MET A 253 19.31 11.69 -60.59
C MET A 253 20.17 11.03 -59.50
N ALA A 254 21.50 11.09 -59.62
CA ALA A 254 22.39 10.58 -58.59
C ALA A 254 22.26 11.37 -57.27
N GLU A 255 22.19 12.70 -57.35
CA GLU A 255 21.96 13.55 -56.18
C GLU A 255 20.60 13.29 -55.51
N LEU A 256 19.54 13.07 -56.30
CA LEU A 256 18.23 12.74 -55.76
C LEU A 256 18.23 11.39 -55.05
N ARG A 257 18.91 10.37 -55.60
CA ARG A 257 19.05 9.06 -54.94
C ARG A 257 19.83 9.15 -53.64
N ASP A 258 20.91 9.93 -53.59
CA ASP A 258 21.68 10.15 -52.37
C ASP A 258 20.85 10.88 -51.30
N ARG A 259 20.05 11.88 -51.71
CA ARG A 259 19.10 12.55 -50.81
C ARG A 259 18.01 11.62 -50.31
N GLU A 260 17.47 10.75 -51.16
CA GLU A 260 16.46 9.75 -50.78
C GLU A 260 17.04 8.75 -49.77
N SER A 261 18.24 8.23 -50.00
CA SER A 261 18.94 7.35 -49.05
C SER A 261 19.13 8.02 -47.69
N LYS A 262 19.57 9.29 -47.67
CA LYS A 262 19.73 10.07 -46.43
C LYS A 262 18.41 10.35 -45.73
N LEU A 263 17.32 10.51 -46.47
CA LEU A 263 15.98 10.67 -45.89
C LEU A 263 15.49 9.36 -45.28
N GLN A 264 15.68 8.24 -45.96
CA GLN A 264 15.35 6.90 -45.43
C GLN A 264 16.13 6.58 -44.14
N GLU A 265 17.43 6.90 -44.09
CA GLU A 265 18.23 6.75 -42.87
C GLU A 265 17.71 7.61 -41.71
N LYS A 266 17.33 8.86 -42.00
CA LYS A 266 16.74 9.77 -41.00
C LYS A 266 15.38 9.28 -40.53
N GLU A 267 14.53 8.79 -41.43
CA GLU A 267 13.23 8.22 -41.08
C GLU A 267 13.39 6.97 -40.22
N ALA A 268 14.33 6.09 -40.54
CA ALA A 268 14.67 4.92 -39.70
C ALA A 268 15.17 5.35 -38.32
N ALA A 269 16.04 6.36 -38.24
CA ALA A 269 16.54 6.89 -36.97
C ALA A 269 15.41 7.51 -36.12
N VAL A 270 14.49 8.27 -36.74
CA VAL A 270 13.33 8.84 -36.06
C VAL A 270 12.37 7.74 -35.60
N GLY A 271 12.17 6.68 -36.41
CA GLY A 271 11.41 5.49 -36.03
C GLY A 271 11.97 4.83 -34.77
N ALA A 272 13.28 4.57 -34.75
CA ALA A 272 13.96 4.00 -33.58
C ALA A 272 13.85 4.90 -32.33
N GLN A 273 13.96 6.23 -32.49
CA GLN A 273 13.76 7.17 -31.39
C GLN A 273 12.34 7.15 -30.84
N ARG A 274 11.31 7.05 -31.71
CA ARG A 274 9.91 6.93 -31.28
C ARG A 274 9.67 5.64 -30.49
N GLU A 275 10.20 4.52 -30.95
CA GLU A 275 10.10 3.24 -30.24
C GLU A 275 10.77 3.31 -28.85
N ALA A 276 11.93 3.95 -28.75
CA ALA A 276 12.62 4.16 -27.47
C ALA A 276 11.78 5.03 -26.51
N ILE A 277 11.17 6.12 -27.01
CA ILE A 277 10.28 6.99 -26.22
C ILE A 277 9.04 6.23 -25.76
N GLU A 278 8.40 5.44 -26.63
CA GLU A 278 7.25 4.62 -26.24
C GLU A 278 7.61 3.60 -25.16
N LYS A 279 8.76 2.94 -25.30
CA LYS A 279 9.25 1.99 -24.29
C LYS A 279 9.46 2.69 -22.94
N ALA A 280 10.12 3.85 -22.94
CA ALA A 280 10.34 4.65 -21.74
C ALA A 280 9.00 5.12 -21.12
N HIS A 281 8.00 5.47 -21.93
CA HIS A 281 6.66 5.82 -21.44
C HIS A 281 5.97 4.63 -20.77
N ARG A 282 6.04 3.42 -21.37
CA ARG A 282 5.47 2.20 -20.77
C ARG A 282 6.15 1.87 -19.44
N GLU A 283 7.47 1.99 -19.37
CA GLU A 283 8.23 1.76 -18.14
C GLU A 283 7.86 2.78 -17.05
N ASN A 284 7.78 4.07 -17.39
CA ASN A 284 7.32 5.11 -16.47
C ASN A 284 5.89 4.87 -15.97
N GLN A 285 4.96 4.49 -16.86
CA GLN A 285 3.60 4.13 -16.45
C GLN A 285 3.57 2.93 -15.50
N ALA A 286 4.40 1.91 -15.74
CA ALA A 286 4.52 0.77 -14.84
C ALA A 286 5.08 1.16 -13.46
N LEU A 287 6.04 2.09 -13.41
CA LEU A 287 6.58 2.63 -12.16
C LEU A 287 5.52 3.46 -11.40
N ILE A 288 4.76 4.29 -12.10
CA ILE A 288 3.64 5.06 -11.51
C ILE A 288 2.61 4.09 -10.91
N ALA A 289 2.20 3.06 -11.64
CA ALA A 289 1.26 2.06 -11.15
C ALA A 289 1.78 1.32 -9.91
N ARG A 290 3.09 1.02 -9.85
CA ARG A 290 3.72 0.44 -8.65
C ARG A 290 3.73 1.40 -7.47
N ILE A 291 3.99 2.69 -7.69
CA ILE A 291 3.95 3.71 -6.65
C ILE A 291 2.52 3.88 -6.13
N GLU A 292 1.52 3.93 -7.01
CA GLU A 292 0.10 4.01 -6.62
C GLU A 292 -0.36 2.77 -5.86
N ALA A 293 0.07 1.57 -6.26
CA ALA A 293 -0.18 0.35 -5.51
C ALA A 293 0.47 0.38 -4.12
N GLY A 294 1.65 0.99 -3.98
CA GLY A 294 2.31 1.21 -2.69
C GLY A 294 1.71 2.33 -1.84
N LYS A 295 1.01 3.30 -2.46
CA LYS A 295 0.29 4.39 -1.78
C LYS A 295 -1.07 3.96 -1.23
N LYS A 296 -1.63 2.84 -1.68
CA LYS A 296 -2.71 2.14 -0.96
C LYS A 296 -2.11 1.52 0.31
N GLY A 297 -1.83 2.37 1.29
CA GLY A 297 -1.57 1.96 2.66
C GLY A 297 -2.78 1.23 3.26
N PRO A 298 -2.62 0.64 4.46
CA PRO A 298 -3.72 0.01 5.17
C PRO A 298 -4.93 0.96 5.26
N PRO A 299 -6.16 0.42 5.23
CA PRO A 299 -7.38 1.23 5.23
C PRO A 299 -7.32 2.27 6.36
N GLU A 300 -7.72 3.49 6.02
CA GLU A 300 -7.73 4.64 6.91
C GLU A 300 -8.50 4.26 8.19
N PHE A 301 -7.82 4.32 9.34
CA PHE A 301 -8.40 3.97 10.63
C PHE A 301 -9.57 4.92 10.91
N ASP A 302 -10.80 4.39 10.84
CA ASP A 302 -12.00 5.17 11.09
C ASP A 302 -12.08 5.53 12.59
N VAL A 303 -11.56 6.72 12.90
CA VAL A 303 -11.52 7.29 14.25
C VAL A 303 -12.93 7.40 14.84
N GLU A 304 -13.96 7.55 14.01
CA GLU A 304 -15.33 7.76 14.43
C GLU A 304 -16.02 6.45 14.78
N ALA A 305 -15.73 5.38 14.02
CA ALA A 305 -16.08 4.02 14.41
C ALA A 305 -15.37 3.58 15.70
N ALA A 306 -14.07 3.87 15.82
CA ALA A 306 -13.30 3.56 17.02
C ALA A 306 -13.82 4.29 18.27
N LYS A 307 -14.22 5.56 18.15
CA LYS A 307 -14.84 6.31 19.25
C LYS A 307 -16.17 5.70 19.71
N LYS A 308 -17.02 5.26 18.76
CA LYS A 308 -18.29 4.61 19.08
C LYS A 308 -18.10 3.26 19.78
N ASP A 309 -17.12 2.48 19.34
CA ASP A 309 -16.76 1.22 20.01
C ASP A 309 -16.29 1.47 21.46
N ILE A 310 -15.42 2.46 21.66
CA ILE A 310 -14.95 2.85 23.00
C ILE A 310 -16.13 3.29 23.89
N GLU A 311 -17.03 4.13 23.39
CA GLU A 311 -18.24 4.53 24.13
C GLU A 311 -19.13 3.34 24.50
N HIS A 312 -19.28 2.38 23.60
CA HIS A 312 -20.06 1.17 23.86
C HIS A 312 -19.41 0.35 24.97
N ARG A 313 -18.09 0.13 24.89
CA ARG A 313 -17.33 -0.63 25.89
C ARG A 313 -17.36 0.04 27.26
N VAL A 314 -17.28 1.38 27.31
CA VAL A 314 -17.45 2.14 28.56
C VAL A 314 -18.84 1.92 29.16
N LYS A 315 -19.91 1.90 28.34
CA LYS A 315 -21.27 1.60 28.84
C LYS A 315 -21.40 0.19 29.40
N ILE A 316 -20.79 -0.80 28.75
CA ILE A 316 -20.79 -2.19 29.24
C ILE A 316 -20.07 -2.28 30.58
N ILE A 317 -18.88 -1.68 30.70
CA ILE A 317 -18.10 -1.68 31.94
C ILE A 317 -18.86 -0.97 33.06
N GLN A 318 -19.49 0.17 32.78
CA GLN A 318 -20.34 0.86 33.76
C GLN A 318 -21.48 -0.03 34.25
N LYS A 319 -22.16 -0.73 33.33
CA LYS A 319 -23.24 -1.65 33.69
C LYS A 319 -22.74 -2.81 34.55
N MET A 320 -21.62 -3.43 34.18
CA MET A 320 -21.00 -4.49 34.98
C MET A 320 -20.57 -4.01 36.36
N ALA A 321 -20.07 -2.78 36.48
CA ALA A 321 -19.71 -2.19 37.77
C ALA A 321 -20.95 -2.01 38.68
N PHE A 322 -22.08 -1.58 38.12
CA PHE A 322 -23.35 -1.52 38.87
C PHE A 322 -23.84 -2.91 39.28
N ASP A 323 -23.79 -3.89 38.38
CA ASP A 323 -24.21 -5.27 38.69
C ASP A 323 -23.34 -5.91 39.78
N LEU A 324 -22.03 -5.59 39.82
CA LEU A 324 -21.12 -6.03 40.87
C LEU A 324 -21.42 -5.39 42.22
N LEU A 325 -21.69 -4.08 42.25
CA LEU A 325 -22.10 -3.36 43.47
C LEU A 325 -23.39 -3.95 44.05
N ASP A 326 -24.40 -4.18 43.21
CA ASP A 326 -25.66 -4.83 43.60
C ASP A 326 -25.43 -6.23 44.20
N ARG A 327 -24.48 -6.97 43.64
CA ARG A 327 -24.12 -8.32 44.13
C ARG A 327 -23.42 -8.26 45.48
N GLU A 328 -22.52 -7.29 45.70
CA GLU A 328 -21.88 -7.06 46.99
C GLU A 328 -22.87 -6.65 48.07
N GLU A 329 -23.83 -5.77 47.77
CA GLU A 329 -24.88 -5.41 48.73
C GLU A 329 -25.74 -6.61 49.12
N ARG A 330 -26.09 -7.47 48.16
CA ARG A 330 -26.81 -8.73 48.44
C ARG A 330 -26.00 -9.69 49.29
N LEU A 331 -24.68 -9.77 49.08
CA LEU A 331 -23.80 -10.61 49.88
C LEU A 331 -23.65 -10.07 51.30
N ARG A 332 -23.45 -8.76 51.47
CA ARG A 332 -23.43 -8.11 52.80
C ARG A 332 -24.71 -8.38 53.57
N LYS A 333 -25.87 -8.24 52.93
CA LYS A 333 -27.16 -8.49 53.59
C LYS A 333 -27.29 -9.95 54.05
N ARG A 334 -26.83 -10.91 53.23
CA ARG A 334 -26.80 -12.33 53.60
C ARG A 334 -25.82 -12.64 54.73
N GLU A 335 -24.65 -12.00 54.73
CA GLU A 335 -23.68 -12.13 55.84
C GLU A 335 -24.22 -11.56 57.15
N GLU A 336 -24.94 -10.43 57.11
CA GLU A 336 -25.61 -9.87 58.27
C GLU A 336 -26.71 -10.80 58.80
N ASP A 337 -27.51 -11.40 57.92
CA ASP A 337 -28.56 -12.34 58.30
C ASP A 337 -27.99 -13.65 58.88
N LEU A 338 -26.88 -14.16 58.31
CA LEU A 338 -26.15 -15.31 58.86
C LEU A 338 -25.55 -15.00 60.24
N ARG A 339 -24.93 -13.83 60.42
CA ARG A 339 -24.42 -13.38 61.73
C ARG A 339 -25.52 -13.28 62.77
N LYS A 340 -26.71 -12.79 62.39
CA LYS A 340 -27.87 -12.75 63.30
C LYS A 340 -28.33 -14.16 63.67
N ALA A 341 -28.36 -15.09 62.72
CA ALA A 341 -28.73 -16.48 62.94
C ALA A 341 -27.73 -17.25 63.82
N GLU A 342 -26.43 -16.95 63.75
CA GLU A 342 -25.40 -17.55 64.62
C GLU A 342 -25.37 -16.95 66.04
N SER A 343 -26.02 -15.80 66.24
CA SER A 343 -26.09 -15.10 67.54
C SER A 343 -27.36 -15.39 68.36
N GLN A 344 -28.25 -16.25 67.84
CA GLN A 344 -29.43 -16.80 68.53
C GLN A 344 -29.17 -18.25 68.92
#